data_AF-A0A832MHC9-F1
#
_entry.id   AF-A0A832MHC9-F1
#
_cell.length_a   1.000
_cell.length_b   1.000
_cell.length_c   1.000
_cell.angle_alpha   90.00
_cell.angle_beta   90.00
_cell.angle_gamma   90.00
#
_symmetry.space_group_name_H-M   'P 1'
#
loop_
_entity.id
_entity.type
_entity.pdbx_description
1 polymer ?
#
loop_
_entity_poly.entity_id
_entity_poly.type
_entity_poly.pdbx_seq_one_letter_code
_entity_poly.pdbx_strand_id
1 'polypeptide(L)'
;MGCRKRRRAKPLLDFMNNASAVEIMQGLRRLHELEDKAADLGPKQELPSDEAALMAKLRATLPPMIIGHHDRMRQRGKRSVAEVKHNVCMACHMAVPVGVVQTLRRGEDIQVCGNCGRYLYLVEEVVAVVTEPPAAPSQPEPIKPPAKRKRRKGPPPA
;
A
#
# COMPACT_ATOMS: atom_id res chain seq x y z
N MET A 1 -34.25 -16.01 -35.93
CA MET A 1 -32.80 -16.04 -35.67
C MET A 1 -32.45 -14.80 -34.86
N GLY A 2 -31.94 -14.78 -33.63
CA GLY A 2 -31.21 -15.75 -32.83
C GLY A 2 -30.08 -14.98 -32.12
N CYS A 3 -30.09 -14.97 -30.78
CA CYS A 3 -29.03 -14.48 -29.88
C CYS A 3 -28.90 -12.96 -29.59
N ARG A 4 -29.79 -12.48 -28.71
CA ARG A 4 -29.48 -11.46 -27.70
C ARG A 4 -28.21 -11.88 -26.94
N LYS A 5 -27.08 -11.20 -27.18
CA LYS A 5 -25.85 -11.39 -26.38
C LYS A 5 -26.16 -10.96 -24.96
N ARG A 6 -26.46 -11.96 -24.12
CA ARG A 6 -26.59 -11.86 -22.67
C ARG A 6 -25.35 -11.14 -22.16
N ARG A 7 -25.49 -9.89 -21.70
CA ARG A 7 -24.52 -9.29 -20.80
C ARG A 7 -24.54 -10.19 -19.58
N ARG A 8 -23.52 -11.03 -19.45
CA ARG A 8 -23.38 -11.94 -18.32
C ARG A 8 -23.36 -11.07 -17.07
N ALA A 9 -24.35 -11.29 -16.22
CA ALA A 9 -24.42 -10.76 -14.88
C ALA A 9 -23.08 -11.00 -14.17
N LYS A 10 -22.39 -9.90 -13.82
CA LYS A 10 -21.54 -9.83 -12.64
C LYS A 10 -22.13 -8.74 -11.75
N PRO A 11 -23.06 -9.10 -10.85
CA PRO A 11 -23.14 -8.35 -9.62
C PRO A 11 -23.51 -9.27 -8.46
N LEU A 12 -22.52 -9.99 -7.92
CA LEU A 12 -22.65 -10.57 -6.58
C LEU A 12 -21.30 -10.77 -5.87
N LEU A 13 -20.18 -10.80 -6.61
CA LEU A 13 -18.82 -10.90 -6.07
C LEU A 13 -18.16 -9.55 -5.75
N ASP A 14 -18.66 -8.45 -6.33
CA ASP A 14 -18.07 -7.11 -6.12
C ASP A 14 -18.61 -6.42 -4.85
N PHE A 15 -19.75 -6.87 -4.31
CA PHE A 15 -20.37 -6.26 -3.13
C PHE A 15 -19.76 -6.70 -1.79
N MET A 16 -19.04 -7.82 -1.74
CA MET A 16 -18.38 -8.30 -0.52
C MET A 16 -16.90 -7.87 -0.43
N ASN A 17 -16.39 -7.13 -1.43
CA ASN A 17 -14.97 -6.82 -1.55
C ASN A 17 -14.64 -5.34 -1.84
N ASN A 18 -15.63 -4.45 -1.88
CA ASN A 18 -15.39 -3.00 -1.99
C ASN A 18 -15.11 -2.39 -0.61
N ALA A 19 -14.23 -3.02 0.18
CA ALA A 19 -13.65 -2.36 1.32
C ALA A 19 -12.74 -1.23 0.81
N SER A 20 -12.94 -0.02 1.33
CA SER A 20 -12.07 1.10 0.96
C SER A 20 -10.61 0.79 1.33
N ALA A 21 -9.63 1.38 0.62
CA ALA A 21 -8.21 1.20 0.95
C ALA A 21 -7.93 1.51 2.44
N VAL A 22 -8.67 2.47 3.00
CA VAL A 22 -8.61 2.85 4.41
C VAL A 22 -9.13 1.72 5.33
N GLU A 23 -10.27 1.12 5.04
CA GLU A 23 -10.84 0.01 5.82
C GLU A 23 -9.93 -1.21 5.83
N ILE A 24 -9.36 -1.57 4.68
CA ILE A 24 -8.41 -2.68 4.57
C ILE A 24 -7.20 -2.43 5.47
N MET A 25 -6.65 -1.22 5.42
CA MET A 25 -5.49 -0.85 6.24
C MET A 25 -5.82 -0.81 7.73
N GLN A 26 -7.03 -0.35 8.11
CA GLN A 26 -7.51 -0.43 9.49
C GLN A 26 -7.68 -1.89 9.96
N GLY A 27 -8.24 -2.75 9.11
CA GLY A 27 -8.40 -4.18 9.37
C GLY A 27 -7.07 -4.89 9.58
N LEU A 28 -6.07 -4.61 8.74
CA LEU A 28 -4.72 -5.15 8.91
C LEU A 28 -4.04 -4.66 10.19
N ARG A 29 -4.15 -3.36 10.52
CA ARG A 29 -3.60 -2.83 11.78
C ARG A 29 -4.21 -3.53 13.00
N ARG A 30 -5.54 -3.70 13.00
CA ARG A 30 -6.24 -4.38 14.08
C ARG A 30 -5.88 -5.87 14.16
N LEU A 31 -5.72 -6.53 13.02
CA LEU A 31 -5.22 -7.91 12.97
C LEU A 31 -3.82 -7.99 13.59
N HIS A 32 -2.95 -7.01 13.32
CA HIS A 32 -1.63 -7.00 13.92
C HIS A 32 -1.66 -6.85 15.43
N GLU A 33 -2.48 -5.94 15.96
CA GLU A 33 -2.60 -5.73 17.40
C GLU A 33 -3.04 -7.01 18.12
N LEU A 34 -3.98 -7.75 17.54
CA LEU A 34 -4.42 -9.03 18.10
C LEU A 34 -3.33 -10.12 18.03
N GLU A 35 -2.59 -10.17 16.93
CA GLU A 35 -1.47 -11.12 16.78
C GLU A 35 -0.29 -10.80 17.70
N ASP A 36 0.02 -9.52 17.92
CA ASP A 36 1.09 -9.10 18.81
C ASP A 36 0.71 -9.41 20.27
N LYS A 37 -0.54 -9.12 20.68
CA LYS A 37 -1.07 -9.56 21.98
C LYS A 37 -0.99 -11.08 22.15
N ALA A 38 -1.32 -11.84 21.11
CA ALA A 38 -1.21 -13.29 21.11
C ALA A 38 0.22 -13.76 21.37
N ALA A 39 1.20 -13.08 20.77
CA ALA A 39 2.61 -13.37 20.95
C ALA A 39 3.11 -13.01 22.36
N ASP A 40 2.59 -11.93 22.95
CA ASP A 40 2.99 -11.45 24.28
C ASP A 40 2.46 -12.32 25.43
N LEU A 41 1.29 -12.97 25.27
CA LEU A 41 0.64 -13.79 26.30
C LEU A 41 1.42 -15.07 26.68
N GLY A 42 2.47 -15.44 25.93
CA GLY A 42 3.33 -16.58 26.24
C GLY A 42 2.60 -17.94 26.20
N PRO A 43 3.31 -19.06 26.42
CA PRO A 43 2.76 -20.40 26.22
C PRO A 43 1.71 -20.86 27.25
N LYS A 44 1.41 -20.04 28.27
CA LYS A 44 0.52 -20.40 29.39
C LYS A 44 -0.83 -19.68 29.38
N GLN A 45 -1.00 -18.66 28.54
CA GLN A 45 -2.24 -17.89 28.47
C GLN A 45 -2.85 -18.05 27.08
N GLU A 46 -4.04 -18.63 27.05
CA GLU A 46 -4.83 -18.71 25.83
C GLU A 46 -5.46 -17.34 25.57
N LEU A 47 -5.39 -16.87 24.33
CA LEU A 47 -6.18 -15.74 23.88
C LEU A 47 -7.66 -15.98 24.22
N PRO A 48 -8.39 -14.96 24.69
CA PRO A 48 -9.84 -15.06 24.83
C PRO A 48 -10.47 -15.54 23.52
N SER A 49 -11.41 -16.49 23.61
CA SER A 49 -12.13 -17.05 22.45
C SER A 49 -12.70 -15.96 21.53
N ASP A 50 -13.14 -14.86 22.12
CA ASP A 50 -13.65 -13.70 21.39
C ASP A 50 -12.59 -13.02 20.51
N GLU A 51 -11.37 -12.84 21.01
CA GLU A 51 -10.28 -12.22 20.24
C GLU A 51 -9.83 -13.14 19.10
N ALA A 52 -9.73 -14.45 19.36
CA ALA A 52 -9.44 -15.43 18.32
C ALA A 52 -10.52 -15.46 17.22
N ALA A 53 -11.80 -15.36 17.60
CA ALA A 53 -12.91 -15.26 16.66
C ALA A 53 -12.86 -13.95 15.86
N LEU A 54 -12.47 -12.83 16.48
CA LEU A 54 -12.28 -11.55 15.80
C LEU A 54 -11.12 -11.61 14.79
N MET A 55 -9.99 -12.24 15.14
CA MET A 55 -8.88 -12.46 14.22
C MET A 55 -9.32 -13.25 12.99
N ALA A 56 -10.05 -14.35 13.19
CA ALA A 56 -10.57 -15.17 12.10
C ALA A 56 -11.54 -14.38 11.20
N LYS A 57 -12.42 -13.56 11.80
CA LYS A 57 -13.33 -12.67 11.07
C LYS A 57 -12.57 -11.65 10.23
N LEU A 58 -11.58 -10.96 10.79
CA LEU A 58 -10.76 -9.99 10.07
C LEU A 58 -10.04 -10.62 8.87
N ARG A 59 -9.49 -11.83 9.04
CA ARG A 59 -8.86 -12.57 7.93
C ARG A 59 -9.86 -12.96 6.84
N ALA A 60 -11.11 -13.25 7.20
CA ALA A 60 -12.16 -13.57 6.24
C ALA A 60 -12.69 -12.33 5.49
N THR A 61 -12.68 -11.15 6.14
CA THR A 61 -13.12 -9.88 5.53
C THR A 61 -12.05 -9.28 4.61
N LEU A 62 -10.77 -9.48 4.92
CA LEU A 62 -9.67 -8.91 4.14
C LEU A 62 -9.46 -9.66 2.81
N PRO A 63 -9.12 -8.96 1.71
CA PRO A 63 -8.87 -9.60 0.43
C PRO A 63 -7.74 -10.65 0.51
N PRO A 64 -7.86 -11.80 -0.19
CA PRO A 64 -6.90 -12.90 -0.08
C PRO A 64 -5.49 -12.53 -0.54
N MET A 65 -5.37 -11.62 -1.50
CA MET A 65 -4.07 -11.11 -1.97
C MET A 65 -3.29 -10.39 -0.87
N ILE A 66 -4.01 -9.67 -0.01
CA ILE A 66 -3.44 -8.87 1.07
C ILE A 66 -3.08 -9.76 2.24
N ILE A 67 -3.96 -10.69 2.60
CA ILE A 67 -3.68 -11.72 3.63
C ILE A 67 -2.49 -12.59 3.22
N GLY A 68 -2.41 -13.04 1.97
CA GLY A 68 -1.26 -13.82 1.50
C GLY A 68 0.07 -13.07 1.58
N HIS A 69 0.06 -11.75 1.39
CA HIS A 69 1.25 -10.92 1.62
C HIS A 69 1.57 -10.76 3.11
N HIS A 70 0.53 -10.53 3.91
CA HIS A 70 0.62 -10.43 5.35
C HIS A 70 1.24 -11.68 5.99
N ASP A 71 0.77 -12.86 5.63
CA ASP A 71 1.23 -14.14 6.19
C ASP A 71 2.69 -14.40 5.85
N ARG A 72 3.12 -14.08 4.63
CA ARG A 72 4.54 -14.16 4.22
C ARG A 72 5.43 -13.24 5.06
N MET A 73 4.94 -12.07 5.47
CA MET A 73 5.69 -11.18 6.36
C MET A 73 5.73 -11.73 7.80
N ARG A 74 4.63 -12.31 8.27
CA ARG A 74 4.53 -12.97 9.58
C ARG A 74 5.46 -14.14 9.77
N GLN A 75 5.54 -15.01 8.76
CA GLN A 75 6.48 -16.13 8.75
C GLN A 75 7.94 -15.67 8.90
N ARG A 76 8.25 -14.43 8.50
CA ARG A 76 9.57 -13.80 8.67
C ARG A 76 9.73 -13.03 9.99
N GLY A 77 8.76 -13.10 10.89
CA GLY A 77 8.73 -12.33 12.13
C GLY A 77 8.60 -10.82 11.94
N LYS A 78 8.04 -10.37 10.79
CA LYS A 78 7.94 -8.95 10.44
C LYS A 78 6.47 -8.52 10.33
N ARG A 79 6.18 -7.30 10.76
CA ARG A 79 4.90 -6.64 10.48
C ARG A 79 4.74 -6.38 8.98
N SER A 80 3.53 -6.59 8.46
CA SER A 80 3.21 -6.41 7.04
C SER A 80 2.88 -4.96 6.63
N VAL A 81 2.70 -4.07 7.61
CA VAL A 81 2.21 -2.70 7.48
C VAL A 81 3.21 -1.75 8.16
N ALA A 82 3.39 -0.54 7.62
CA ALA A 82 4.34 0.45 8.08
C ALA A 82 3.79 1.88 7.99
N GLU A 83 4.10 2.68 9.00
CA GLU A 83 3.80 4.11 9.02
C GLU A 83 4.73 4.87 8.08
N VAL A 84 4.18 5.91 7.45
CA VAL A 84 4.96 6.91 6.75
C VAL A 84 4.90 8.23 7.53
N LYS A 85 6.06 8.75 7.90
CA LYS A 85 6.21 10.07 8.54
C LYS A 85 7.27 10.86 7.78
N HIS A 86 6.97 12.12 7.43
CA HIS A 86 7.88 12.98 6.66
C HIS A 86 8.44 12.33 5.39
N ASN A 87 7.60 11.59 4.64
CA ASN A 87 8.00 10.81 3.47
C ASN A 87 9.05 9.71 3.75
N VAL A 88 9.16 9.23 4.99
CA VAL A 88 10.06 8.14 5.38
C VAL A 88 9.22 6.95 5.88
N CYS A 89 9.55 5.75 5.42
CA CYS A 89 8.95 4.52 5.92
C CYS A 89 9.51 4.18 7.30
N MET A 90 8.69 4.16 8.34
CA MET A 90 9.11 3.90 9.72
C MET A 90 9.55 2.46 9.98
N ALA A 91 9.36 1.55 9.02
CA ALA A 91 9.76 0.15 9.17
C ALA A 91 11.10 -0.20 8.52
N CYS A 92 11.59 0.60 7.57
CA CYS A 92 12.93 0.42 6.97
C CYS A 92 13.77 1.70 6.94
N HIS A 93 13.22 2.81 7.42
CA HIS A 93 13.83 4.14 7.48
C HIS A 93 14.31 4.68 6.12
N MET A 94 13.78 4.14 5.02
CA MET A 94 14.09 4.60 3.66
C MET A 94 13.06 5.64 3.20
N ALA A 95 13.50 6.59 2.39
CA ALA A 95 12.63 7.58 1.77
C ALA A 95 11.60 6.91 0.85
N VAL A 96 10.35 7.35 0.96
CA VAL A 96 9.24 6.95 0.12
C VAL A 96 9.04 8.03 -0.95
N PRO A 97 8.85 7.66 -2.24
CA PRO A 97 8.61 8.62 -3.30
C PRO A 97 7.39 9.52 -3.01
N VAL A 98 7.51 10.82 -3.28
CA VAL A 98 6.44 11.79 -3.03
C VAL A 98 5.12 11.42 -3.74
N GLY A 99 5.20 10.86 -4.95
CA GLY A 99 4.02 10.38 -5.68
C GLY A 99 3.26 9.29 -4.91
N VAL A 100 3.97 8.37 -4.27
CA VAL A 100 3.37 7.31 -3.43
C VAL A 100 2.69 7.92 -2.20
N VAL A 101 3.36 8.88 -1.55
CA VAL A 101 2.78 9.58 -0.39
C VAL A 101 1.54 10.37 -0.79
N GLN A 102 1.55 11.02 -1.95
CA GLN A 102 0.39 11.77 -2.46
C GLN A 102 -0.79 10.84 -2.75
N THR A 103 -0.56 9.67 -3.33
CA THR A 103 -1.63 8.67 -3.56
C THR A 103 -2.21 8.18 -2.23
N LEU A 104 -1.35 7.93 -1.24
CA LEU A 104 -1.80 7.54 0.10
C LEU A 104 -2.60 8.65 0.79
N ARG A 105 -2.22 9.92 0.64
CA ARG A 105 -2.98 11.08 1.14
C ARG A 105 -4.37 11.17 0.53
N ARG A 106 -4.52 10.79 -0.74
CA ARG A 106 -5.82 10.75 -1.43
C ARG A 106 -6.69 9.58 -0.96
N GLY A 107 -6.11 8.56 -0.33
CA GLY A 107 -6.83 7.37 0.13
C GLY A 107 -7.42 6.51 -1.00
N GLU A 108 -6.99 6.75 -2.24
CA GLU A 108 -7.53 6.10 -3.44
C GLU A 108 -7.00 4.67 -3.62
N ASP A 109 -5.78 4.39 -3.14
CA ASP A 109 -5.11 3.10 -3.37
C ASP A 109 -4.15 2.71 -2.23
N ILE A 110 -3.90 1.40 -2.12
CA ILE A 110 -2.99 0.80 -1.14
C ILE A 110 -1.59 0.72 -1.75
N GLN A 111 -0.67 1.51 -1.22
CA GLN A 111 0.71 1.52 -1.70
C GLN A 111 1.63 0.62 -0.88
N VAL A 112 2.64 0.05 -1.54
CA VAL A 112 3.66 -0.80 -0.93
C VAL A 112 5.01 -0.09 -0.96
N CYS A 113 5.80 -0.23 0.11
CA CYS A 113 7.16 0.26 0.14
C CYS A 113 8.03 -0.48 -0.87
N GLY A 114 8.64 0.23 -1.82
CA GLY A 114 9.55 -0.36 -2.81
C GLY A 114 10.83 -0.96 -2.23
N ASN A 115 11.19 -0.63 -0.98
CA ASN A 115 12.39 -1.16 -0.32
C ASN A 115 12.11 -2.39 0.55
N CYS A 116 11.12 -2.32 1.46
CA CYS A 116 10.85 -3.42 2.41
C CYS A 116 9.60 -4.24 2.10
N GLY A 117 8.81 -3.83 1.11
CA GLY A 117 7.60 -4.54 0.71
C GLY A 117 6.44 -4.44 1.69
N ARG A 118 6.45 -3.53 2.67
CA ARG A 118 5.31 -3.34 3.61
C ARG A 118 4.26 -2.41 3.05
N TYR A 119 2.99 -2.65 3.39
CA TYR A 119 1.91 -1.73 3.08
C TYR A 119 2.07 -0.43 3.85
N LEU A 120 1.92 0.69 3.16
CA LEU A 120 2.16 2.01 3.71
C LEU A 120 0.85 2.66 4.13
N TYR A 121 0.87 3.33 5.27
CA TYR A 121 -0.22 4.22 5.70
C TYR A 121 0.32 5.51 6.27
N LEU A 122 -0.45 6.59 6.12
CA LEU A 122 -0.21 7.81 6.88
C LEU A 122 -1.02 7.78 8.17
N VAL A 123 -0.35 8.17 9.26
CA VAL A 123 -1.01 8.61 10.50
C VAL A 123 -1.05 10.12 10.44
N GLU A 124 -1.79 10.64 9.47
CA GLU A 124 -2.13 12.04 9.49
C GLU A 124 -3.47 12.17 10.17
N GLU A 125 -3.49 12.99 11.22
CA GLU A 125 -4.71 13.56 11.77
C GLU A 125 -5.60 13.96 10.60
N VAL A 126 -6.84 13.47 10.64
CA VAL A 126 -7.88 13.72 9.66
C VAL A 126 -8.13 15.23 9.50
N VAL A 127 -7.29 15.92 8.73
CA VAL A 127 -7.64 17.24 8.22
C VAL A 127 -8.46 16.97 6.98
N ALA A 128 -9.76 16.83 7.22
CA ALA A 128 -10.77 16.96 6.20
C ALA A 128 -10.61 18.34 5.52
N VAL A 129 -9.90 18.38 4.40
CA VAL A 129 -9.98 19.51 3.46
C VAL A 129 -10.38 18.97 2.09
N VAL A 130 -11.69 18.71 2.01
CA VAL A 130 -12.62 19.23 0.99
C VAL A 130 -12.01 19.50 -0.41
N THR A 131 -12.54 18.73 -1.36
CA THR A 131 -12.89 19.05 -2.76
C THR A 131 -11.82 19.37 -3.81
N GLU A 132 -12.01 18.62 -4.90
CA GLU A 132 -11.69 18.91 -6.31
C GLU A 132 -10.27 18.66 -6.83
N PRO A 133 -10.17 18.03 -8.02
CA PRO A 133 -8.97 17.38 -8.51
C PRO A 133 -7.96 18.42 -9.01
N PRO A 134 -6.69 18.39 -8.57
CA PRO A 134 -5.66 19.08 -9.33
C PRO A 134 -5.44 18.27 -10.61
N ALA A 135 -5.99 18.82 -11.67
CA ALA A 135 -5.64 18.54 -13.04
C ALA A 135 -4.12 18.42 -13.23
N ALA A 136 -3.77 17.49 -14.11
CA ALA A 136 -2.50 17.37 -14.83
C ALA A 136 -1.24 16.96 -14.02
N PRO A 137 -0.72 15.73 -14.21
CA PRO A 137 0.58 15.34 -13.70
C PRO A 137 1.70 16.01 -14.51
N SER A 138 2.35 17.02 -13.92
CA SER A 138 3.68 17.45 -14.36
C SER A 138 4.70 16.39 -13.96
N GLN A 139 5.00 15.51 -14.90
CA GLN A 139 6.12 14.58 -14.84
C GLN A 139 7.42 15.36 -14.55
N PRO A 140 8.31 14.93 -13.63
CA PRO A 140 9.69 15.35 -13.71
C PRO A 140 10.29 14.68 -14.95
N GLU A 141 10.63 15.49 -15.95
CA GLU A 141 11.29 15.06 -17.18
C GLU A 141 12.54 14.21 -16.86
N PRO A 142 12.81 13.14 -17.62
CA PRO A 142 13.97 12.29 -17.40
C PRO A 142 15.26 13.09 -17.62
N ILE A 143 16.14 13.09 -16.61
CA ILE A 143 17.48 13.65 -16.69
C ILE A 143 18.22 12.95 -17.85
N LYS A 144 18.41 13.67 -18.95
CA LYS A 144 19.20 13.20 -20.10
C LYS A 144 20.65 12.97 -19.65
N PRO A 145 21.31 11.87 -20.05
CA PRO A 145 22.73 11.68 -19.76
C PRO A 145 23.58 12.75 -20.48
N PRO A 146 24.74 13.16 -19.92
CA PRO A 146 25.51 14.28 -20.45
C PRO A 146 26.06 13.99 -21.84
N ALA A 147 25.78 14.88 -22.78
CA ALA A 147 26.25 14.81 -24.16
C ALA A 147 27.77 14.95 -24.25
N LYS A 148 28.41 13.99 -24.93
CA LYS A 148 29.85 14.01 -25.29
C LYS A 148 30.19 15.26 -26.11
N ARG A 149 31.10 16.10 -25.62
CA ARG A 149 31.65 17.25 -26.36
C ARG A 149 32.52 16.76 -27.53
N LYS A 150 32.10 17.04 -28.77
CA LYS A 150 32.95 16.87 -29.96
C LYS A 150 34.04 17.97 -29.97
N ARG A 151 35.32 17.58 -29.99
CA ARG A 151 36.45 18.49 -30.22
C ARG A 151 36.38 19.03 -31.65
N ARG A 152 36.30 20.35 -31.83
CA ARG A 152 36.42 20.99 -33.15
C ARG A 152 37.90 20.99 -33.55
N LYS A 153 38.21 20.43 -34.72
CA LYS A 153 39.50 20.61 -35.40
C LYS A 153 39.56 22.07 -35.89
N GLY A 154 40.60 22.80 -35.50
CA GLY A 154 40.90 24.13 -36.06
C GLY A 154 41.29 24.02 -37.54
N PRO A 155 41.25 25.14 -38.28
CA PRO A 155 41.63 25.16 -39.69
C PRO A 155 43.15 24.90 -39.85
N PRO A 156 43.60 24.28 -40.96
CA PRO A 156 45.03 24.12 -41.22
C PRO A 156 45.70 25.48 -41.46
N PRO A 157 46.98 25.66 -41.10
CA PRO A 157 47.73 26.86 -41.45
C PRO A 157 48.01 26.95 -42.96
N ALA A 158 48.27 28.19 -43.39
CA ALA A 158 48.39 28.69 -44.77
C ALA A 158 49.41 27.95 -45.66
#